data_AF-A0A3G6RLN8-F1
#
_entry.id   AF-A0A3G6RLN8-F1
#
_cell.length_a   1.000
_cell.length_b   1.000
_cell.length_c   1.000
_cell.angle_alpha   90.00
_cell.angle_beta   90.00
_cell.angle_gamma   90.00
#
_symmetry.space_group_name_H-M   'P 1'
#
loop_
_entity.id
_entity.type
_entity.pdbx_description
1 polymer ?
#
loop_
_entity_poly.entity_id
_entity_poly.type
_entity_poly.pdbx_seq_one_letter_code
_entity_poly.pdbx_strand_id
1 'polypeptide(L)'
;MENNIYTIELLQKHKKLISANIIHYKDDFIFQQEMDKFINMVCKDKEAFNFYSLNNHEALKEARMGNVQKAEMLMMRAKKCIDFDVLSIVEKDVYTLISLPIQAFLSYKKTNYMIAKQQTYETMLFDEKLEGYNPSISYHKIQQLHNMSRIEMKEKNIDNTVIIFNLLYRNLLLSEEVNYQEITFFYEDSTEALKKLRKLMLGQITNEYILFLDKLENKVEILDRTFHEVFENEAAVNNDLKSYLYWIILKKSAVDHQQLDADVIKNFINKSVDYTSTVPIDSLLNEIKTPARIDEALKY
;
A
#
# COMPACT_ATOMS: atom_id res chain seq x y z
N MET A 1 3.98 -36.04 -0.96
CA MET A 1 5.31 -35.56 -1.43
C MET A 1 5.28 -35.15 -2.90
N GLU A 2 4.75 -35.95 -3.84
CA GLU A 2 4.73 -35.61 -5.29
C GLU A 2 3.95 -34.32 -5.63
N ASN A 3 2.85 -34.02 -4.94
CA ASN A 3 2.03 -32.83 -5.21
C ASN A 3 2.73 -31.50 -4.87
N ASN A 4 3.65 -31.53 -3.89
CA ASN A 4 4.41 -30.34 -3.49
C ASN A 4 5.51 -30.01 -4.51
N ILE A 5 6.12 -31.02 -5.14
CA ILE A 5 7.15 -30.83 -6.18
C ILE A 5 6.53 -30.12 -7.39
N TYR A 6 5.41 -30.63 -7.89
CA TYR A 6 4.70 -30.01 -9.01
C TYR A 6 4.26 -28.56 -8.70
N THR A 7 3.74 -28.32 -7.50
CA THR A 7 3.36 -26.97 -7.05
C THR A 7 4.55 -26.01 -7.01
N ILE A 8 5.68 -26.47 -6.46
CA ILE A 8 6.93 -25.68 -6.40
C ILE A 8 7.41 -25.35 -7.82
N GLU A 9 7.42 -26.31 -8.73
CA GLU A 9 7.84 -26.10 -10.13
C GLU A 9 6.93 -25.09 -10.84
N LEU A 10 5.62 -25.19 -10.62
CA LEU A 10 4.64 -24.28 -11.24
C LEU A 10 4.81 -22.84 -10.73
N LEU A 11 4.97 -22.65 -9.42
CA LEU A 11 5.26 -21.35 -8.81
C LEU A 11 6.60 -20.78 -9.29
N GLN A 12 7.64 -21.61 -9.40
CA GLN A 12 8.96 -21.19 -9.92
C GLN A 12 8.91 -20.79 -11.39
N LYS A 13 8.14 -21.50 -12.23
CA LYS A 13 7.92 -21.12 -13.62
C LYS A 13 7.20 -19.77 -13.70
N HIS A 14 6.18 -19.56 -12.88
CA HIS A 14 5.45 -18.29 -12.85
C HIS A 14 6.32 -17.13 -12.35
N LYS A 15 7.20 -17.36 -11.36
CA LYS A 15 8.18 -16.35 -10.91
C LYS A 15 9.02 -15.80 -12.07
N LYS A 16 9.49 -16.66 -12.98
CA LYS A 16 10.25 -16.24 -14.17
C LYS A 16 9.43 -15.36 -15.12
N LEU A 17 8.12 -15.60 -15.23
CA LEU A 17 7.21 -14.78 -16.04
C LEU A 17 7.01 -13.39 -15.43
N ILE A 18 6.78 -13.31 -14.12
CA ILE A 18 6.66 -12.02 -13.40
C ILE A 18 7.92 -11.18 -13.60
N SER A 19 9.11 -11.78 -13.44
CA SER A 19 10.37 -11.05 -13.63
C SER A 19 10.54 -10.49 -15.04
N ALA A 20 9.94 -11.10 -16.07
CA ALA A 20 9.93 -10.56 -17.43
C ALA A 20 8.93 -9.39 -17.59
N ASN A 21 7.83 -9.37 -16.82
CA ASN A 21 6.80 -8.33 -16.88
C ASN A 21 7.22 -7.01 -16.22
N ILE A 22 8.20 -7.04 -15.30
CA ILE A 22 8.78 -5.84 -14.66
C ILE A 22 9.26 -4.82 -15.70
N ILE A 23 9.71 -5.26 -16.88
CA ILE A 23 10.23 -4.40 -17.95
C ILE A 23 9.11 -3.56 -18.61
N HIS A 24 7.85 -4.01 -18.55
CA HIS A 24 6.74 -3.42 -19.28
C HIS A 24 5.78 -2.59 -18.42
N TYR A 25 5.86 -2.71 -17.09
CA TYR A 25 5.05 -1.92 -16.18
C TYR A 25 5.83 -0.69 -15.69
N LYS A 26 5.56 0.46 -16.32
CA LYS A 26 5.93 1.76 -15.78
C LYS A 26 4.74 2.30 -15.01
N ASP A 27 4.85 2.31 -13.69
CA ASP A 27 3.93 3.03 -12.81
C ASP A 27 4.42 4.44 -12.51
N ASP A 28 3.45 5.32 -12.25
CA ASP A 28 3.51 6.72 -11.75
C ASP A 28 2.82 7.78 -12.61
N PHE A 29 2.09 7.43 -13.68
CA PHE A 29 1.40 8.46 -14.48
C PHE A 29 -0.06 8.73 -14.08
N ILE A 30 -0.83 7.76 -13.57
CA ILE A 30 -2.29 7.92 -13.44
C ILE A 30 -2.65 8.90 -12.32
N PHE A 31 -2.18 8.66 -11.10
CA PHE A 31 -2.45 9.55 -9.97
C PHE A 31 -1.87 10.95 -10.21
N GLN A 32 -0.63 11.01 -10.72
CA GLN A 32 0.01 12.29 -11.07
C GLN A 32 -0.81 13.07 -12.10
N GLN A 33 -1.34 12.43 -13.14
CA GLN A 33 -2.17 13.10 -14.14
C GLN A 33 -3.47 13.68 -13.55
N GLU A 34 -4.16 12.94 -12.68
CA GLU A 34 -5.37 13.45 -12.02
C GLU A 34 -5.05 14.59 -11.05
N MET A 35 -3.95 14.50 -10.31
CA MET A 35 -3.47 15.58 -9.47
C MET A 35 -3.06 16.81 -10.28
N ASP A 36 -2.36 16.64 -11.40
CA ASP A 36 -1.96 17.71 -12.31
C ASP A 36 -3.18 18.42 -12.89
N LYS A 37 -4.26 17.70 -13.24
CA LYS A 37 -5.53 18.31 -13.67
C LYS A 37 -6.12 19.19 -12.57
N PHE A 38 -6.19 18.68 -11.34
CA PHE A 38 -6.72 19.42 -10.20
C PHE A 38 -5.89 20.68 -9.88
N ILE A 39 -4.57 20.54 -9.85
CA ILE A 39 -3.62 21.64 -9.70
C ILE A 39 -3.79 22.68 -10.82
N ASN A 40 -3.96 22.20 -12.06
CA ASN A 40 -4.17 23.08 -13.21
C ASN A 40 -5.48 23.87 -13.13
N MET A 41 -6.49 23.36 -12.44
CA MET A 41 -7.75 24.05 -12.19
C MET A 41 -7.66 25.07 -11.04
N VAL A 42 -6.94 24.75 -9.97
CA VAL A 42 -6.97 25.54 -8.71
C VAL A 42 -5.92 26.64 -8.65
N CYS A 43 -4.67 26.35 -9.03
CA CYS A 43 -3.55 27.27 -8.75
C CYS A 43 -3.47 28.41 -9.78
N LYS A 44 -3.55 29.67 -9.38
CA LYS A 44 -3.51 30.80 -10.34
C LYS A 44 -2.10 31.05 -10.87
N ASP A 45 -1.12 31.08 -9.97
CA ASP A 45 0.29 31.24 -10.32
C ASP A 45 0.95 29.87 -10.55
N LYS A 46 1.02 29.48 -11.83
CA LYS A 46 1.60 28.18 -12.22
C LYS A 46 3.10 28.12 -12.00
N GLU A 47 3.81 29.23 -12.14
CA GLU A 47 5.26 29.25 -12.01
C GLU A 47 5.65 29.05 -10.55
N ALA A 48 5.02 29.81 -9.65
CA ALA A 48 5.20 29.67 -8.22
C ALA A 48 4.82 28.26 -7.73
N PHE A 49 3.68 27.73 -8.19
CA PHE A 49 3.27 26.37 -7.85
C PHE A 49 4.27 25.32 -8.34
N ASN A 50 4.71 25.40 -9.60
CA ASN A 50 5.66 24.45 -10.17
C ASN A 50 6.98 24.47 -9.41
N PHE A 51 7.48 25.66 -9.05
CA PHE A 51 8.68 25.79 -8.22
C PHE A 51 8.48 25.12 -6.85
N TYR A 52 7.35 25.38 -6.18
CA TYR A 52 7.02 24.78 -4.88
C TYR A 52 6.93 23.26 -4.97
N SER A 53 6.19 22.75 -5.95
CA SER A 53 5.99 21.32 -6.18
C SER A 53 7.32 20.62 -6.49
N LEU A 54 8.13 21.17 -7.39
CA LEU A 54 9.43 20.60 -7.77
C LEU A 54 10.37 20.46 -6.56
N ASN A 55 10.49 21.52 -5.74
CA ASN A 55 11.34 21.47 -4.55
C ASN A 55 10.85 20.43 -3.53
N ASN A 56 9.52 20.28 -3.36
CA ASN A 56 8.94 19.26 -2.50
C ASN A 56 9.18 17.83 -3.05
N HIS A 57 9.00 17.60 -4.35
CA HIS A 57 9.28 16.30 -4.97
C HIS A 57 10.75 15.91 -4.83
N GLU A 58 11.68 16.84 -5.07
CA GLU A 58 13.11 16.61 -4.82
C GLU A 58 13.39 16.39 -3.33
N ALA A 59 12.70 17.08 -2.42
CA ALA A 59 12.83 16.82 -0.99
C ALA A 59 12.41 15.39 -0.62
N LEU A 60 11.30 14.89 -1.16
CA LEU A 60 10.85 13.52 -0.95
C LEU A 60 11.87 12.50 -1.47
N LYS A 61 12.45 12.75 -2.65
CA LYS A 61 13.50 11.90 -3.23
C LYS A 61 14.75 11.85 -2.35
N GLU A 62 15.23 13.00 -1.87
CA GLU A 62 16.36 13.08 -0.94
C GLU A 62 16.05 12.38 0.38
N ALA A 63 14.85 12.55 0.94
CA ALA A 63 14.41 11.87 2.14
C ALA A 63 14.36 10.34 1.98
N ARG A 64 13.93 9.84 0.80
CA ARG A 64 13.94 8.40 0.47
C ARG A 64 15.36 7.84 0.43
N MET A 65 16.33 8.63 -0.03
CA MET A 65 17.76 8.29 -0.04
C MET A 65 18.44 8.46 1.33
N GLY A 66 17.75 8.97 2.35
CA GLY A 66 18.29 9.20 3.68
C GLY A 66 18.96 10.56 3.90
N ASN A 67 18.93 11.45 2.90
CA ASN A 67 19.51 12.80 2.96
C ASN A 67 18.56 13.79 3.63
N VAL A 68 18.23 13.54 4.91
CA VAL A 68 17.19 14.26 5.66
C VAL A 68 17.43 15.77 5.70
N GLN A 69 18.65 16.22 5.96
CA GLN A 69 18.98 17.66 6.03
C GLN A 69 18.76 18.38 4.69
N LYS A 70 19.12 17.74 3.58
CA LYS A 70 18.94 18.30 2.24
C LYS A 70 17.45 18.39 1.90
N ALA A 71 16.66 17.39 2.27
CA ALA A 71 15.21 17.42 2.11
C ALA A 71 14.59 18.60 2.88
N GLU A 72 14.98 18.82 4.13
CA GLU A 72 14.48 19.97 4.92
C GLU A 72 14.85 21.33 4.30
N MET A 73 16.07 21.46 3.79
CA MET A 73 16.50 22.66 3.08
C MET A 73 15.65 22.93 1.84
N LEU A 74 15.34 21.88 1.05
CA LEU A 74 14.50 21.98 -0.14
C LEU A 74 13.06 22.39 0.21
N MET A 75 12.48 21.82 1.27
CA MET A 75 11.14 22.22 1.74
C MET A 75 11.12 23.67 2.24
N MET A 76 12.14 24.09 2.99
CA MET A 76 12.27 25.47 3.43
C MET A 76 12.38 26.43 2.25
N ARG A 77 13.15 26.05 1.22
CA ARG A 77 13.26 26.81 -0.03
C ARG A 77 11.93 26.92 -0.75
N ALA A 78 11.16 25.82 -0.85
CA ALA A 78 9.82 25.84 -1.44
C ALA A 78 8.91 26.85 -0.74
N LYS A 79 8.87 26.79 0.60
CA LYS A 79 8.01 27.66 1.42
C LYS A 79 8.36 29.15 1.29
N LYS A 80 9.64 29.50 1.18
CA LYS A 80 10.09 30.92 1.08
C LYS A 80 9.65 31.61 -0.21
N CYS A 81 9.32 30.87 -1.25
CA CYS A 81 8.93 31.42 -2.54
C CYS A 81 7.42 31.65 -2.69
N ILE A 82 6.64 31.35 -1.65
CA ILE A 82 5.19 31.47 -1.65
C ILE A 82 4.75 32.38 -0.50
N ASP A 83 4.04 33.44 -0.84
CA ASP A 83 3.28 34.20 0.14
C ASP A 83 1.92 33.49 0.35
N PHE A 84 1.76 32.84 1.49
CA PHE A 84 0.52 32.12 1.80
C PHE A 84 -0.64 33.07 2.11
N ASP A 85 -0.40 34.35 2.41
CA ASP A 85 -1.47 35.28 2.79
C ASP A 85 -2.31 35.71 1.58
N VAL A 86 -1.74 35.64 0.38
CA VAL A 86 -2.43 36.02 -0.88
C VAL A 86 -3.16 34.86 -1.56
N LEU A 87 -2.94 33.61 -1.10
CA LEU A 87 -3.58 32.44 -1.69
C LEU A 87 -5.05 32.31 -1.26
N SER A 88 -5.91 31.82 -2.15
CA SER A 88 -7.25 31.38 -1.76
C SER A 88 -7.19 30.15 -0.83
N ILE A 89 -8.27 29.86 -0.11
CA ILE A 89 -8.33 28.69 0.80
C ILE A 89 -8.02 27.39 0.04
N VAL A 90 -8.66 27.18 -1.11
CA VAL A 90 -8.46 25.97 -1.93
C VAL A 90 -7.03 25.88 -2.45
N GLU A 91 -6.39 27.01 -2.81
CA GLU A 91 -4.97 27.00 -3.16
C GLU A 91 -4.11 26.58 -1.97
N LYS A 92 -4.32 27.16 -0.78
CA LYS A 92 -3.58 26.76 0.44
C LYS A 92 -3.71 25.26 0.71
N ASP A 93 -4.89 24.70 0.52
CA ASP A 93 -5.13 23.27 0.72
C ASP A 93 -4.31 22.43 -0.26
N VAL A 94 -4.21 22.81 -1.55
CA VAL A 94 -3.37 22.12 -2.54
C VAL A 94 -1.89 22.20 -2.20
N TYR A 95 -1.38 23.37 -1.78
CA TYR A 95 0.02 23.49 -1.34
C TYR A 95 0.30 22.64 -0.09
N THR A 96 -0.67 22.57 0.83
CA THR A 96 -0.58 21.74 2.05
C THR A 96 -0.58 20.26 1.70
N LEU A 97 -1.45 19.83 0.79
CA LEU A 97 -1.53 18.46 0.28
C LEU A 97 -0.18 17.96 -0.26
N ILE A 98 0.59 18.82 -0.92
CA ILE A 98 1.91 18.46 -1.45
C ILE A 98 2.95 18.33 -0.33
N SER A 99 2.95 19.25 0.65
CA SER A 99 4.05 19.34 1.62
C SER A 99 3.86 18.51 2.88
N LEU A 100 2.63 18.42 3.42
CA LEU A 100 2.36 17.76 4.69
C LEU A 100 2.71 16.25 4.70
N PRO A 101 2.42 15.46 3.64
CA PRO A 101 2.86 14.06 3.59
C PRO A 101 4.39 13.92 3.64
N ILE A 102 5.12 14.88 3.06
CA ILE A 102 6.58 14.88 3.06
C ILE A 102 7.11 15.24 4.45
N GLN A 103 6.47 16.18 5.16
CA GLN A 103 6.79 16.47 6.55
C GLN A 103 6.59 15.23 7.44
N ALA A 104 5.45 14.54 7.29
CA ALA A 104 5.18 13.28 7.99
C ALA A 104 6.27 12.23 7.72
N PHE A 105 6.67 12.08 6.45
CA PHE A 105 7.72 11.16 6.06
C PHE A 105 9.11 11.55 6.64
N LEU A 106 9.43 12.85 6.72
CA LEU A 106 10.66 13.31 7.37
C LEU A 106 10.65 13.02 8.87
N SER A 107 9.53 13.25 9.56
CA SER A 107 9.36 12.88 10.98
C SER A 107 9.56 11.38 11.18
N TYR A 108 8.99 10.55 10.29
CA TYR A 108 9.19 9.11 10.27
C TYR A 108 10.68 8.73 10.08
N LYS A 109 11.38 9.36 9.13
CA LYS A 109 12.82 9.12 8.89
C LYS A 109 13.70 9.53 10.07
N LYS A 110 13.28 10.55 10.82
CA LYS A 110 13.91 10.99 12.06
C LYS A 110 13.53 10.15 13.28
N THR A 111 12.78 9.06 13.10
CA THR A 111 12.25 8.20 14.17
C THR A 111 11.34 8.92 15.17
N ASN A 112 10.83 10.10 14.80
CA ASN A 112 9.83 10.81 15.59
C ASN A 112 8.43 10.34 15.16
N TYR A 113 8.10 9.12 15.59
CA TYR A 113 6.89 8.43 15.15
C TYR A 113 5.61 9.10 15.65
N MET A 114 5.61 9.67 16.85
CA MET A 114 4.47 10.44 17.37
C MET A 114 4.08 11.58 16.43
N ILE A 115 5.05 12.41 16.04
CA ILE A 115 4.82 13.52 15.10
C ILE A 115 4.48 12.98 13.71
N ALA A 116 5.12 11.89 13.27
CA ALA A 116 4.81 11.27 11.98
C ALA A 116 3.35 10.81 11.91
N LYS A 117 2.82 10.18 12.96
CA LYS A 117 1.40 9.78 13.03
C LYS A 117 0.49 11.00 12.99
N GLN A 118 0.77 12.01 13.82
CA GLN A 118 -0.02 13.23 13.86
C GLN A 118 -0.09 13.88 12.47
N GLN A 119 1.04 14.07 11.79
CA GLN A 119 1.08 14.69 10.47
C GLN A 119 0.44 13.82 9.38
N THR A 120 0.59 12.50 9.47
CA THR A 120 -0.08 11.56 8.55
C THR A 120 -1.60 11.62 8.74
N TYR A 121 -2.05 11.69 9.99
CA TYR A 121 -3.45 11.83 10.35
C TYR A 121 -4.04 13.18 9.89
N GLU A 122 -3.33 14.28 10.14
CA GLU A 122 -3.69 15.60 9.62
C GLU A 122 -3.79 15.60 8.09
N THR A 123 -2.91 14.86 7.40
CA THR A 123 -2.99 14.69 5.94
C THR A 123 -4.30 14.01 5.53
N MET A 124 -4.73 12.95 6.23
CA MET A 124 -6.00 12.28 5.93
C MET A 124 -7.21 13.22 6.10
N LEU A 125 -7.21 14.07 7.14
CA LEU A 125 -8.25 15.09 7.33
C LEU A 125 -8.26 16.15 6.22
N PHE A 126 -7.09 16.47 5.67
CA PHE A 126 -6.99 17.34 4.49
C PHE A 126 -7.49 16.64 3.22
N ASP A 127 -7.13 15.37 3.04
CA ASP A 127 -7.59 14.56 1.91
C ASP A 127 -9.11 14.46 1.86
N GLU A 128 -9.77 14.19 3.00
CA GLU A 128 -11.23 14.10 3.08
C GLU A 128 -11.93 15.40 2.65
N LYS A 129 -11.38 16.56 3.01
CA LYS A 129 -11.89 17.85 2.53
C LYS A 129 -11.73 18.02 1.03
N LEU A 130 -10.65 17.47 0.46
CA LEU A 130 -10.29 17.64 -0.93
C LEU A 130 -10.95 16.63 -1.87
N GLU A 131 -11.40 15.49 -1.37
CA GLU A 131 -12.13 14.46 -2.13
C GLU A 131 -13.35 15.02 -2.87
N GLY A 132 -14.03 16.02 -2.29
CA GLY A 132 -15.15 16.70 -2.94
C GLY A 132 -14.77 17.43 -4.24
N TYR A 133 -13.49 17.71 -4.47
CA TYR A 133 -12.99 18.37 -5.68
C TYR A 133 -12.35 17.41 -6.69
N ASN A 134 -11.79 16.28 -6.24
CA ASN A 134 -11.20 15.27 -7.11
C ASN A 134 -11.32 13.87 -6.49
N PRO A 135 -12.09 12.95 -7.11
CA PRO A 135 -12.24 11.57 -6.62
C PRO A 135 -10.93 10.80 -6.46
N SER A 136 -9.88 11.14 -7.22
CA SER A 136 -8.58 10.44 -7.10
C SER A 136 -7.93 10.63 -5.73
N ILE A 137 -8.32 11.67 -4.97
CA ILE A 137 -7.79 11.96 -3.64
C ILE A 137 -8.16 10.87 -2.63
N SER A 138 -9.24 10.11 -2.86
CA SER A 138 -9.55 8.92 -2.05
C SER A 138 -8.40 7.91 -2.02
N TYR A 139 -7.70 7.71 -3.13
CA TYR A 139 -6.51 6.86 -3.17
C TYR A 139 -5.33 7.48 -2.43
N HIS A 140 -5.19 8.81 -2.44
CA HIS A 140 -4.17 9.47 -1.61
C HIS A 140 -4.44 9.25 -0.12
N LYS A 141 -5.71 9.36 0.30
CA LYS A 141 -6.14 9.09 1.67
C LYS A 141 -5.84 7.64 2.08
N ILE A 142 -6.17 6.67 1.23
CA ILE A 142 -5.82 5.25 1.44
C ILE A 142 -4.30 5.07 1.54
N GLN A 143 -3.51 5.77 0.73
CA GLN A 143 -2.05 5.76 0.81
C GLN A 143 -1.55 6.31 2.15
N GLN A 144 -2.22 7.30 2.75
CA GLN A 144 -1.90 7.76 4.10
C GLN A 144 -2.22 6.72 5.16
N LEU A 145 -3.35 6.01 5.05
CA LEU A 145 -3.66 4.91 5.96
C LEU A 145 -2.61 3.79 5.87
N HIS A 146 -2.13 3.49 4.67
CA HIS A 146 -0.97 2.61 4.49
C HIS A 146 0.32 3.19 5.11
N ASN A 147 0.57 4.51 5.04
CA ASN A 147 1.68 5.13 5.75
C ASN A 147 1.57 4.97 7.27
N MET A 148 0.35 5.03 7.82
CA MET A 148 0.11 4.78 9.24
C MET A 148 0.54 3.36 9.64
N SER A 149 0.22 2.33 8.84
CA SER A 149 0.69 0.97 9.15
C SER A 149 2.21 0.87 9.14
N ARG A 150 2.92 1.57 8.23
CA ARG A 150 4.38 1.62 8.22
C ARG A 150 4.96 2.21 9.51
N ILE A 151 4.31 3.23 10.07
CA ILE A 151 4.72 3.83 11.34
C ILE A 151 4.48 2.84 12.49
N GLU A 152 3.30 2.23 12.58
CA GLU A 152 2.96 1.24 13.62
C GLU A 152 3.90 0.01 13.55
N MET A 153 4.25 -0.45 12.35
CA MET A 153 5.24 -1.51 12.15
C MET A 153 6.63 -1.15 12.70
N LYS A 154 7.06 0.11 12.56
CA LYS A 154 8.34 0.57 13.11
C LYS A 154 8.33 0.66 14.63
N GLU A 155 7.18 1.00 15.22
CA GLU A 155 6.98 0.98 16.67
C GLU A 155 6.69 -0.42 17.23
N LYS A 156 6.63 -1.44 16.36
CA LYS A 156 6.31 -2.84 16.71
C LYS A 156 4.91 -2.99 17.32
N ASN A 157 3.98 -2.10 16.97
CA ASN A 157 2.59 -2.19 17.38
C ASN A 157 1.82 -3.12 16.42
N ILE A 158 1.90 -4.42 16.70
CA ILE A 158 1.33 -5.47 15.85
C ILE A 158 -0.19 -5.31 15.74
N ASP A 159 -0.89 -5.03 16.85
CA ASP A 159 -2.35 -4.95 16.87
C ASP A 159 -2.88 -3.82 15.98
N ASN A 160 -2.34 -2.60 16.11
CA ASN A 160 -2.74 -1.50 15.24
C ASN A 160 -2.35 -1.76 13.78
N THR A 161 -1.21 -2.41 13.54
CA THR A 161 -0.78 -2.78 12.19
C THR A 161 -1.81 -3.72 11.54
N VAL A 162 -2.26 -4.76 12.26
CA VAL A 162 -3.27 -5.72 11.77
C VAL A 162 -4.60 -5.04 11.52
N ILE A 163 -5.06 -4.18 12.44
CA ILE A 163 -6.29 -3.41 12.27
C ILE A 163 -6.23 -2.57 10.99
N ILE A 164 -5.14 -1.84 10.78
CA ILE A 164 -4.99 -0.99 9.60
C ILE A 164 -4.97 -1.84 8.31
N PHE A 165 -4.24 -2.96 8.28
CA PHE A 165 -4.24 -3.82 7.10
C PHE A 165 -5.62 -4.43 6.83
N ASN A 166 -6.36 -4.85 7.86
CA ASN A 166 -7.74 -5.31 7.70
C ASN A 166 -8.61 -4.24 7.02
N LEU A 167 -8.57 -3.00 7.52
CA LEU A 167 -9.31 -1.88 6.92
C LEU A 167 -8.91 -1.65 5.45
N LEU A 168 -7.61 -1.65 5.16
CA LEU A 168 -7.09 -1.48 3.80
C LEU A 168 -7.60 -2.59 2.86
N TYR A 169 -7.58 -3.84 3.29
CA TYR A 169 -8.04 -4.97 2.47
C TYR A 169 -9.54 -4.98 2.30
N ARG A 170 -10.33 -4.72 3.34
CA ARG A 170 -11.79 -4.60 3.23
C ARG A 170 -12.18 -3.50 2.24
N ASN A 171 -11.53 -2.35 2.36
CA ASN A 171 -11.75 -1.25 1.42
C ASN A 171 -11.33 -1.64 -0.01
N LEU A 172 -10.08 -2.06 -0.24
CA LEU A 172 -9.55 -2.27 -1.59
C LEU A 172 -10.01 -3.56 -2.27
N LEU A 173 -10.28 -4.65 -1.53
CA LEU A 173 -10.75 -5.92 -2.09
C LEU A 173 -12.26 -6.04 -2.15
N LEU A 174 -12.96 -5.61 -1.10
CA LEU A 174 -14.42 -5.75 -0.98
C LEU A 174 -15.17 -4.48 -1.37
N SER A 175 -14.45 -3.38 -1.63
CA SER A 175 -15.05 -2.05 -1.92
C SER A 175 -15.94 -1.56 -0.77
N GLU A 176 -15.64 -1.98 0.46
CA GLU A 176 -16.36 -1.55 1.65
C GLU A 176 -15.95 -0.14 2.07
N GLU A 177 -16.95 0.63 2.53
CA GLU A 177 -16.68 1.81 3.33
C GLU A 177 -16.13 1.37 4.70
N VAL A 178 -14.98 1.93 5.09
CA VAL A 178 -14.33 1.61 6.37
C VAL A 178 -13.98 2.87 7.12
N ASN A 179 -13.86 2.78 8.45
CA ASN A 179 -13.53 3.93 9.29
C ASN A 179 -12.22 3.68 10.04
N TYR A 180 -11.35 4.69 10.04
CA TYR A 180 -10.17 4.73 10.91
C TYR A 180 -10.24 6.00 11.75
N GLN A 181 -10.46 5.84 13.05
CA GLN A 181 -10.83 6.94 13.95
C GLN A 181 -12.10 7.63 13.42
N GLU A 182 -12.11 8.96 13.29
CA GLU A 182 -13.23 9.73 12.75
C GLU A 182 -13.21 9.89 11.22
N ILE A 183 -12.28 9.28 10.50
CA ILE A 183 -12.15 9.43 9.03
C ILE A 183 -12.76 8.24 8.30
N THR A 184 -13.62 8.54 7.33
CA THR A 184 -14.27 7.54 6.49
C THR A 184 -13.49 7.31 5.19
N PHE A 185 -13.20 6.06 4.87
CA PHE A 185 -12.49 5.66 3.67
C PHE A 185 -13.47 4.96 2.73
N PHE A 186 -13.69 5.60 1.59
CA PHE A 186 -14.50 5.07 0.49
C PHE A 186 -13.90 5.58 -0.82
N TYR A 187 -13.97 4.76 -1.87
CA TYR A 187 -13.56 5.16 -3.22
C TYR A 187 -14.56 4.66 -4.24
N GLU A 188 -14.58 5.32 -5.40
CA GLU A 188 -15.38 4.90 -6.54
C GLU A 188 -14.49 4.70 -7.77
N ASP A 189 -14.51 3.49 -8.31
CA ASP A 189 -13.79 3.11 -9.53
C ASP A 189 -14.52 3.61 -10.80
N SER A 190 -14.78 4.91 -10.86
CA SER A 190 -15.53 5.54 -11.96
C SER A 190 -14.85 5.46 -13.32
N THR A 191 -13.55 5.13 -13.36
CA THR A 191 -12.77 4.98 -14.60
C THR A 191 -11.85 3.76 -14.56
N GLU A 192 -11.48 3.23 -15.73
CA GLU A 192 -10.48 2.16 -15.85
C GLU A 192 -9.10 2.55 -15.27
N ALA A 193 -8.78 3.85 -15.31
CA ALA A 193 -7.56 4.38 -14.72
C ALA A 193 -7.55 4.21 -13.19
N LEU A 194 -8.68 4.49 -12.53
CA LEU A 194 -8.84 4.32 -11.08
C LEU A 194 -8.85 2.85 -10.66
N LYS A 195 -9.50 1.96 -11.44
CA LYS A 195 -9.41 0.50 -11.22
C LYS A 195 -7.98 0.00 -11.26
N LYS A 196 -7.20 0.49 -12.23
CA LYS A 196 -5.77 0.16 -12.33
C LYS A 196 -5.00 0.69 -11.11
N LEU A 197 -5.25 1.93 -10.67
CA LEU A 197 -4.63 2.52 -9.48
C LEU A 197 -4.94 1.69 -8.22
N ARG A 198 -6.20 1.28 -8.02
CA ARG A 198 -6.60 0.37 -6.93
C ARG A 198 -5.77 -0.90 -6.91
N LYS A 199 -5.64 -1.57 -8.06
CA LYS A 199 -4.89 -2.83 -8.19
C LYS A 199 -3.41 -2.64 -7.84
N LEU A 200 -2.82 -1.53 -8.30
CA LEU A 200 -1.42 -1.19 -8.02
C LEU A 200 -1.17 -0.94 -6.54
N MET A 201 -2.07 -0.17 -5.91
CA MET A 201 -2.04 0.12 -4.48
C MET A 201 -2.16 -1.16 -3.65
N LEU A 202 -3.08 -2.04 -4.00
CA LEU A 202 -3.23 -3.34 -3.39
C LEU A 202 -1.96 -4.19 -3.55
N GLY A 203 -1.33 -4.17 -4.73
CA GLY A 203 -0.02 -4.78 -4.97
C GLY A 203 1.07 -4.29 -4.00
N GLN A 204 1.19 -2.97 -3.84
CA GLN A 204 2.16 -2.37 -2.92
C GLN A 204 1.88 -2.75 -1.46
N ILE A 205 0.62 -2.62 -1.02
CA ILE A 205 0.18 -2.97 0.34
C ILE A 205 0.45 -4.45 0.62
N THR A 206 0.10 -5.35 -0.31
CA THR A 206 0.33 -6.79 -0.14
C THR A 206 1.81 -7.14 -0.05
N ASN A 207 2.66 -6.53 -0.88
CA ASN A 207 4.10 -6.77 -0.81
C ASN A 207 4.69 -6.38 0.56
N GLU A 208 4.23 -5.27 1.15
CA GLU A 208 4.69 -4.85 2.48
C GLU A 208 4.10 -5.68 3.61
N TYR A 209 2.80 -6.01 3.52
CA TYR A 209 2.14 -6.90 4.47
C TYR A 209 2.83 -8.26 4.57
N ILE A 210 3.23 -8.85 3.44
CA ILE A 210 3.95 -10.12 3.40
C ILE A 210 5.25 -10.05 4.21
N LEU A 211 6.04 -8.99 4.00
CA LEU A 211 7.31 -8.81 4.71
C LEU A 211 7.13 -8.57 6.21
N PHE A 212 5.97 -8.04 6.61
CA PHE A 212 5.56 -7.94 8.01
C PHE A 212 5.17 -9.31 8.57
N LEU A 213 4.21 -9.98 7.93
CA LEU A 213 3.69 -11.29 8.34
C LEU A 213 4.79 -12.35 8.45
N ASP A 214 5.70 -12.41 7.48
CA ASP A 214 6.74 -13.44 7.40
C ASP A 214 7.75 -13.38 8.57
N LYS A 215 7.79 -12.27 9.31
CA LYS A 215 8.64 -12.09 10.50
C LYS A 215 7.95 -12.48 11.81
N LEU A 216 6.65 -12.73 11.79
CA LEU A 216 5.88 -13.06 12.97
C LEU A 216 5.85 -14.56 13.19
N GLU A 217 5.75 -14.98 14.45
CA GLU A 217 5.63 -16.40 14.81
C GLU A 217 4.16 -16.85 14.75
N ASN A 218 3.22 -16.00 15.15
CA ASN A 218 1.77 -16.29 15.21
C ASN A 218 1.04 -16.00 13.88
N LYS A 219 1.65 -16.36 12.74
CA LYS A 219 1.14 -16.01 11.40
C LYS A 219 -0.32 -16.41 11.15
N VAL A 220 -0.75 -17.56 11.66
CA VAL A 220 -2.14 -18.06 11.52
C VAL A 220 -3.14 -17.06 12.10
N GLU A 221 -2.94 -16.69 13.37
CA GLU A 221 -3.79 -15.74 14.08
C GLU A 221 -3.81 -14.37 13.37
N ILE A 222 -2.64 -13.92 12.91
CA ILE A 222 -2.51 -12.64 12.21
C ILE A 222 -3.25 -12.66 10.87
N LEU A 223 -3.15 -13.75 10.11
CA LEU A 223 -3.89 -13.92 8.85
C LEU A 223 -5.40 -13.91 9.10
N ASP A 224 -5.86 -14.65 10.11
CA ASP A 224 -7.28 -14.73 10.45
C ASP A 224 -7.82 -13.36 10.86
N ARG A 225 -7.12 -12.64 11.74
CA ARG A 225 -7.50 -11.29 12.15
C ARG A 225 -7.45 -10.27 11.00
N THR A 226 -6.50 -10.40 10.08
CA THR A 226 -6.36 -9.45 8.96
C THR A 226 -7.44 -9.67 7.91
N PHE A 227 -7.79 -10.93 7.63
CA PHE A 227 -8.61 -11.30 6.48
C PHE A 227 -9.98 -11.91 6.82
N HIS A 228 -10.40 -11.88 8.10
CA HIS A 228 -11.66 -12.44 8.56
C HIS A 228 -12.84 -12.09 7.65
N GLU A 229 -13.10 -10.80 7.44
CA GLU A 229 -14.22 -10.33 6.61
C GLU A 229 -14.03 -10.65 5.13
N VAL A 230 -12.78 -10.74 4.65
CA VAL A 230 -12.47 -11.13 3.26
C VAL A 230 -12.83 -12.61 3.03
N PHE A 231 -12.58 -13.48 4.00
CA PHE A 231 -12.96 -14.89 3.94
C PHE A 231 -14.49 -15.09 4.05
N GLU A 232 -15.18 -14.26 4.84
CA GLU A 232 -16.64 -14.34 4.93
C GLU A 232 -17.33 -13.85 3.64
N ASN A 233 -16.67 -12.95 2.89
CA ASN A 233 -17.24 -12.27 1.73
C ASN A 233 -16.45 -12.53 0.43
N GLU A 234 -15.83 -13.70 0.28
CA GLU A 234 -14.99 -14.04 -0.90
C GLU A 234 -15.70 -13.80 -2.24
N ALA A 235 -17.01 -14.03 -2.29
CA ALA A 235 -17.84 -13.86 -3.47
C ALA A 235 -17.95 -12.39 -3.92
N ALA A 236 -17.75 -11.42 -3.01
CA ALA A 236 -17.79 -9.99 -3.29
C ALA A 236 -16.51 -9.46 -3.94
N VAL A 237 -15.41 -10.23 -3.91
CA VAL A 237 -14.13 -9.81 -4.50
C VAL A 237 -14.23 -9.73 -6.03
N ASN A 238 -13.97 -8.53 -6.56
CA ASN A 238 -13.97 -8.26 -7.99
C ASN A 238 -13.02 -9.19 -8.76
N ASN A 239 -13.42 -9.60 -9.98
CA ASN A 239 -12.75 -10.65 -10.73
C ASN A 239 -11.27 -10.35 -11.05
N ASP A 240 -10.95 -9.07 -11.27
CA ASP A 240 -9.63 -8.49 -11.54
C ASP A 240 -8.70 -8.47 -10.31
N LEU A 241 -9.27 -8.58 -9.11
CA LEU A 241 -8.56 -8.62 -7.83
C LEU A 241 -8.44 -10.04 -7.24
N LYS A 242 -9.11 -11.03 -7.83
CA LYS A 242 -9.14 -12.41 -7.27
C LYS A 242 -7.76 -13.06 -7.11
N SER A 243 -6.73 -12.60 -7.83
CA SER A 243 -5.36 -13.08 -7.61
C SER A 243 -4.87 -12.84 -6.18
N TYR A 244 -5.27 -11.73 -5.56
CA TYR A 244 -4.93 -11.42 -4.16
C TYR A 244 -5.68 -12.33 -3.19
N LEU A 245 -6.98 -12.56 -3.43
CA LEU A 245 -7.77 -13.52 -2.66
C LEU A 245 -7.16 -14.93 -2.72
N TYR A 246 -6.81 -15.41 -3.92
CA TYR A 246 -6.17 -16.71 -4.07
C TYR A 246 -4.82 -16.78 -3.35
N TRP A 247 -4.04 -15.70 -3.37
CA TRP A 247 -2.81 -15.64 -2.58
C TRP A 247 -3.09 -15.76 -1.07
N ILE A 248 -4.10 -15.05 -0.54
CA ILE A 248 -4.50 -15.11 0.88
C ILE A 248 -4.86 -16.55 1.26
N ILE A 249 -5.72 -17.21 0.47
CA ILE A 249 -6.13 -18.61 0.69
C ILE A 249 -4.92 -19.54 0.70
N LEU A 250 -4.05 -19.44 -0.32
CA LEU A 250 -2.85 -20.27 -0.41
C LEU A 250 -1.88 -20.02 0.75
N LYS A 251 -1.72 -18.77 1.16
CA LYS A 251 -0.83 -18.41 2.27
C LYS A 251 -1.35 -18.99 3.58
N LYS A 252 -2.65 -18.88 3.85
CA LYS A 252 -3.28 -19.49 5.02
C LYS A 252 -3.09 -21.00 5.03
N SER A 253 -3.44 -21.69 3.94
CA SER A 253 -3.24 -23.14 3.85
C SER A 253 -1.76 -23.55 4.01
N ALA A 254 -0.82 -22.79 3.47
CA ALA A 254 0.61 -23.08 3.61
C ALA A 254 1.10 -22.93 5.06
N VAL A 255 0.67 -21.86 5.75
CA VAL A 255 1.02 -21.61 7.16
C VAL A 255 0.33 -22.62 8.09
N ASP A 256 -0.91 -23.01 7.79
CA ASP A 256 -1.66 -24.05 8.52
C ASP A 256 -1.20 -25.48 8.18
N HIS A 257 -0.14 -25.64 7.38
CA HIS A 257 0.40 -26.92 6.91
C HIS A 257 -0.66 -27.82 6.21
N GLN A 258 -1.66 -27.21 5.61
CA GLN A 258 -2.69 -27.87 4.84
C GLN A 258 -2.21 -28.16 3.41
N GLN A 259 -2.84 -29.14 2.78
CA GLN A 259 -2.60 -29.40 1.36
C GLN A 259 -3.10 -28.22 0.52
N LEU A 260 -2.22 -27.68 -0.33
CA LEU A 260 -2.59 -26.62 -1.26
C LEU A 260 -3.48 -27.16 -2.39
N ASP A 261 -4.58 -26.46 -2.64
CA ASP A 261 -5.49 -26.77 -3.75
C ASP A 261 -4.84 -26.39 -5.09
N ALA A 262 -4.68 -27.39 -5.96
CA ALA A 262 -4.08 -27.23 -7.28
C ALA A 262 -4.85 -26.26 -8.18
N ASP A 263 -6.17 -26.18 -8.05
CA ASP A 263 -6.98 -25.26 -8.86
C ASP A 263 -6.87 -23.83 -8.33
N VAL A 264 -6.76 -23.64 -7.02
CA VAL A 264 -6.46 -22.32 -6.44
C VAL A 264 -5.07 -21.85 -6.89
N ILE A 265 -4.06 -22.72 -6.93
CA ILE A 265 -2.72 -22.39 -7.44
C ILE A 265 -2.77 -21.98 -8.91
N LYS A 266 -3.46 -22.75 -9.76
CA LYS A 266 -3.61 -22.40 -11.19
C LYS A 266 -4.32 -21.07 -11.35
N ASN A 267 -5.38 -20.82 -10.59
CA ASN A 267 -6.15 -19.59 -10.65
C ASN A 267 -5.36 -18.38 -10.16
N PHE A 268 -4.56 -18.54 -9.10
CA PHE A 268 -3.59 -17.54 -8.66
C PHE A 268 -2.66 -17.16 -9.82
N ILE A 269 -1.95 -18.14 -10.37
CA ILE A 269 -0.96 -17.96 -11.44
C ILE A 269 -1.56 -17.33 -12.71
N ASN A 270 -2.73 -17.79 -13.13
CA ASN A 270 -3.40 -17.27 -14.31
C ASN A 270 -3.84 -15.82 -14.14
N LYS A 271 -4.13 -15.39 -12.90
CA LYS A 271 -4.60 -14.04 -12.59
C LYS A 271 -3.53 -13.08 -12.09
N SER A 272 -2.36 -13.58 -11.69
CA SER A 272 -1.21 -12.76 -11.28
C SER A 272 -0.25 -12.45 -12.43
N VAL A 273 -0.69 -12.60 -13.68
CA VAL A 273 0.14 -12.32 -14.86
C VAL A 273 0.59 -10.86 -14.94
N ASP A 274 -0.11 -9.92 -14.33
CA ASP A 274 0.25 -8.50 -14.31
C ASP A 274 0.98 -8.08 -13.02
N TYR A 275 1.35 -9.03 -12.16
CA TYR A 275 2.17 -8.71 -10.99
C TYR A 275 3.57 -8.28 -11.41
N THR A 276 4.11 -7.33 -10.67
CA THR A 276 5.47 -6.78 -10.88
C THR A 276 6.44 -7.15 -9.78
N SER A 277 6.01 -7.97 -8.81
CA SER A 277 6.79 -8.37 -7.65
C SER A 277 6.73 -9.88 -7.46
N THR A 278 7.87 -10.50 -7.18
CA THR A 278 7.94 -11.93 -6.85
C THR A 278 7.68 -12.22 -5.38
N VAL A 279 7.52 -11.18 -4.53
CA VAL A 279 7.34 -11.30 -3.08
C VAL A 279 6.21 -12.27 -2.68
N PRO A 280 5.01 -12.23 -3.30
CA PRO A 280 3.93 -13.18 -2.98
C PRO A 280 4.31 -14.65 -3.25
N ILE A 281 5.04 -14.89 -4.34
CA ILE A 281 5.49 -16.24 -4.71
C ILE A 281 6.60 -16.70 -3.78
N ASP A 282 7.57 -15.83 -3.51
CA ASP A 282 8.72 -16.15 -2.66
C ASP A 282 8.27 -16.48 -1.24
N SER A 283 7.31 -15.72 -0.71
CA SER A 283 6.70 -15.99 0.58
C SER A 283 6.00 -17.36 0.62
N LEU A 284 5.19 -17.70 -0.39
CA LEU A 284 4.55 -19.02 -0.49
C LEU A 284 5.59 -20.16 -0.57
N LEU A 285 6.61 -20.00 -1.41
CA LEU A 285 7.66 -21.01 -1.56
C LEU A 285 8.44 -21.25 -0.26
N ASN A 286 8.69 -20.19 0.52
CA ASN A 286 9.37 -20.32 1.80
C ASN A 286 8.56 -21.13 2.81
N GLU A 287 7.24 -20.93 2.88
CA GLU A 287 6.38 -21.74 3.76
C GLU A 287 6.30 -23.19 3.30
N ILE A 288 6.12 -23.43 1.99
CA ILE A 288 6.01 -24.80 1.44
C ILE A 288 7.31 -25.59 1.62
N LYS A 289 8.47 -24.93 1.55
CA LYS A 289 9.79 -25.57 1.67
C LYS A 289 10.26 -25.75 3.10
N THR A 290 9.74 -24.97 4.04
CA THR A 290 10.05 -25.15 5.45
C THR A 290 9.33 -26.41 5.89
N PRO A 291 10.03 -27.52 6.22
CA PRO A 291 9.36 -28.69 6.75
C PRO A 291 8.58 -28.25 7.98
N ALA A 292 7.34 -28.73 8.16
CA ALA A 292 6.68 -28.65 9.45
C ALA A 292 7.72 -29.06 10.49
N ARG A 293 7.97 -28.23 11.50
CA ARG A 293 8.77 -28.64 12.66
C ARG A 293 8.03 -29.83 13.26
N ILE A 294 8.34 -31.03 12.78
CA ILE A 294 7.95 -32.27 13.41
C ILE A 294 8.56 -32.17 14.79
N ASP A 295 7.70 -32.29 15.79
CA ASP A 295 8.06 -32.37 17.20
C ASP A 295 9.23 -33.33 17.42
N GLU A 296 10.46 -32.81 17.43
CA GLU A 296 11.59 -33.43 18.12
C GLU A 296 11.51 -33.20 19.64
N ALA A 297 10.34 -32.80 20.16
CA ALA A 297 10.01 -32.76 21.58
C ALA A 297 9.41 -34.09 22.11
N LEU A 298 9.32 -35.15 21.29
CA LEU A 298 8.90 -36.49 21.74
C LEU A 298 10.00 -37.56 21.66
N LYS A 299 11.26 -37.15 21.69
CA LYS A 299 12.37 -38.04 22.03
C LYS A 299 13.28 -37.32 23.01
N TYR A 300 12.91 -37.31 24.28
CA TYR A 300 13.75 -37.58 25.47
C TYR A 300 12.91 -37.44 26.74
#